data_AF-A0A7R8WWD1-F1
#
_entry.id   AF-A0A7R8WWD1-F1
#
_cell.length_a   1.000
_cell.length_b   1.000
_cell.length_c   1.000
_cell.angle_alpha   90.00
_cell.angle_beta   90.00
_cell.angle_gamma   90.00
#
_symmetry.space_group_name_H-M   'P 1'
#
loop_
_entity.id
_entity.type
_entity.pdbx_description
1 polymer ?
#
loop_
_entity_poly.entity_id
_entity_poly.type
_entity_poly.pdbx_seq_one_letter_code
_entity_poly.pdbx_strand_id
1 'polypeptide(L)'
;MKRQRQAKIIATLGPSSRTAAQIKALYHAGADVFRLNFSHGSHYDHLRSYQIIRQLELEVQSPIGILMDLQGPKLRIGTFVDDSAKLKTGNTFRLDMDDTPGTEER
;
A
#
# COMPACT_ATOMS: atom_id res chain seq x y z
N MET A 1 -19.04 13.19 -13.47
CA MET A 1 -19.75 12.16 -14.28
C MET A 1 -20.64 11.33 -13.36
N LYS A 2 -21.95 11.21 -13.64
CA LYS A 2 -22.84 10.37 -12.81
C LYS A 2 -22.52 8.90 -13.07
N ARG A 3 -21.95 8.20 -12.08
CA ARG A 3 -21.71 6.75 -12.16
C ARG A 3 -23.07 6.03 -12.19
N GLN A 4 -23.32 5.21 -13.20
CA GLN A 4 -24.58 4.45 -13.36
C GLN A 4 -24.63 3.17 -12.51
N ARG A 5 -23.51 2.82 -11.86
CA ARG A 5 -23.41 1.66 -10.96
C ARG A 5 -23.61 2.07 -9.50
N GLN A 6 -24.12 1.14 -8.70
CA GLN A 6 -24.30 1.31 -7.25
C GLN A 6 -23.00 1.06 -6.48
N ALA A 7 -22.25 0.01 -6.85
CA ALA A 7 -20.98 -0.34 -6.22
C ALA A 7 -19.88 0.66 -6.58
N LYS A 8 -19.12 1.10 -5.56
CA LYS A 8 -17.98 2.00 -5.72
C LYS A 8 -16.69 1.22 -5.91
N ILE A 9 -15.75 1.78 -6.67
CA ILE A 9 -14.43 1.19 -6.88
C ILE A 9 -13.39 1.97 -6.08
N ILE A 10 -12.65 1.24 -5.24
CA ILE A 10 -11.47 1.72 -4.55
C ILE A 10 -10.23 1.24 -5.31
N ALA A 11 -9.35 2.15 -5.71
CA ALA A 11 -8.09 1.84 -6.38
C ALA A 11 -6.89 2.19 -5.48
N THR A 12 -6.00 1.23 -5.21
CA THR A 12 -4.78 1.50 -4.43
C THR A 12 -3.73 2.15 -5.33
N LEU A 13 -3.19 3.28 -4.90
CA LEU A 13 -2.09 3.94 -5.60
C LEU A 13 -0.74 3.36 -5.17
N GLY A 14 0.12 3.13 -6.16
CA GLY A 14 1.48 2.62 -5.97
C GLY A 14 2.45 3.25 -6.98
N PRO A 15 3.70 2.79 -7.02
CA PRO A 15 4.73 3.35 -7.90
C PRO A 15 4.31 3.45 -9.38
N SER A 16 3.57 2.45 -9.88
CA SER A 16 3.10 2.39 -11.27
C SER A 16 1.87 3.26 -11.56
N SER A 17 1.15 3.73 -10.54
CA SER A 17 -0.16 4.39 -10.71
C SER A 17 -0.26 5.78 -10.08
N ARG A 18 0.82 6.32 -9.50
CA ARG A 18 0.83 7.59 -8.76
C ARG A 18 1.12 8.85 -9.58
N THR A 19 1.21 8.74 -10.91
CA THR A 19 1.39 9.92 -11.78
C THR A 19 0.04 10.57 -12.09
N ALA A 20 0.04 11.87 -12.44
CA ALA A 20 -1.18 12.57 -12.80
C ALA A 20 -1.92 11.92 -13.97
N ALA A 21 -1.19 11.49 -15.00
CA ALA A 21 -1.76 10.78 -16.15
C ALA A 21 -2.43 9.47 -15.74
N GLN A 22 -1.80 8.67 -14.88
CA GLN A 22 -2.34 7.39 -14.43
C GLN A 22 -3.54 7.56 -13.49
N ILE A 23 -3.48 8.50 -12.54
CA ILE A 23 -4.61 8.81 -11.65
C ILE A 23 -5.82 9.26 -12.46
N LYS A 24 -5.61 10.11 -13.48
CA LYS A 24 -6.66 10.55 -14.40
C LYS A 24 -7.23 9.38 -15.21
N ALA A 25 -6.37 8.52 -15.77
CA ALA A 25 -6.79 7.32 -16.49
C ALA A 25 -7.63 6.39 -15.60
N LEU A 26 -7.21 6.15 -14.36
CA LEU A 26 -7.94 5.33 -13.39
C LEU A 26 -9.30 5.93 -13.03
N TYR A 27 -9.39 7.24 -12.82
CA TYR A 27 -10.66 7.92 -12.59
C TYR A 27 -11.63 7.74 -13.76
N HIS A 28 -11.16 7.95 -15.00
CA HIS A 28 -11.97 7.75 -16.19
C HIS A 28 -12.38 6.29 -16.38
N ALA A 29 -11.49 5.35 -16.09
CA ALA A 29 -11.77 3.92 -16.13
C ALA A 29 -12.80 3.48 -15.07
N GLY A 30 -12.91 4.21 -13.95
CA GLY A 30 -13.93 3.92 -12.96
C GLY A 30 -13.60 4.28 -11.53
N ALA A 31 -12.37 4.57 -11.14
CA ALA A 31 -12.04 4.75 -9.72
C ALA A 31 -12.90 5.85 -9.06
N ASP A 32 -13.51 5.54 -7.92
CA ASP A 32 -14.30 6.49 -7.12
C ASP A 32 -13.54 6.96 -5.88
N VAL A 33 -12.69 6.08 -5.34
CA VAL A 33 -11.84 6.36 -4.18
C VAL A 33 -10.42 5.90 -4.48
N PHE A 34 -9.44 6.72 -4.14
CA PHE A 34 -8.03 6.34 -4.18
C PHE A 34 -7.55 5.98 -2.77
N ARG A 35 -7.06 4.76 -2.61
CA ARG A 35 -6.45 4.27 -1.38
C ARG A 35 -4.95 4.59 -1.38
N LEU A 36 -4.50 5.28 -0.35
CA LEU A 36 -3.10 5.51 -0.04
C LEU A 36 -2.71 4.54 1.08
N ASN A 37 -1.90 3.53 0.75
CA ASN A 37 -1.45 2.51 1.70
C ASN A 37 -0.17 2.98 2.41
N PHE A 38 -0.26 3.32 3.70
CA PHE A 38 0.85 3.85 4.49
C PHE A 38 1.80 2.75 5.02
N SER A 39 1.59 1.48 4.65
CA SER A 39 2.61 0.44 4.84
C SER A 39 3.83 0.63 3.93
N HIS A 40 3.71 1.46 2.87
CA HIS A 40 4.74 1.70 1.87
C HIS A 40 4.74 3.16 1.42
N GLY A 41 5.90 3.65 0.97
CA GLY A 41 6.05 5.02 0.48
C GLY A 41 6.30 6.01 1.62
N SER A 42 6.81 7.19 1.24
CA SER A 42 7.04 8.29 2.18
C SER A 42 5.81 9.17 2.32
N HIS A 43 5.74 9.97 3.39
CA HIS A 43 4.72 11.02 3.52
C HIS A 43 4.73 11.98 2.33
N TYR A 44 5.89 12.26 1.74
CA TYR A 44 6.02 13.11 0.56
C TYR A 44 5.37 12.48 -0.68
N ASP A 45 5.52 11.16 -0.87
CA ASP A 45 4.86 10.43 -1.96
C ASP A 45 3.33 10.49 -1.84
N HIS A 46 2.83 10.32 -0.61
CA HIS A 46 1.39 10.41 -0.32
C HIS A 46 0.87 11.84 -0.51
N LEU A 47 1.62 12.86 -0.06
CA LEU A 47 1.26 14.27 -0.26
C LEU A 47 1.15 14.61 -1.75
N ARG A 48 2.12 14.17 -2.56
CA ARG A 48 2.08 14.37 -4.02
C ARG A 48 0.85 13.71 -4.63
N SER A 49 0.53 12.48 -4.22
CA SER A 49 -0.66 11.76 -4.71
C SER A 49 -1.94 12.50 -4.31
N TYR A 50 -2.02 12.98 -3.07
CA TYR A 50 -3.13 13.78 -2.57
C TYR A 50 -3.34 15.05 -3.39
N GLN A 51 -2.28 15.81 -3.66
CA GLN A 51 -2.34 17.05 -4.45
C GLN A 51 -2.84 16.78 -5.87
N ILE A 52 -2.33 15.72 -6.52
CA ILE A 52 -2.78 15.32 -7.85
C ILE A 52 -4.27 14.97 -7.85
N ILE A 53 -4.75 14.20 -6.86
CA ILE A 53 -6.17 13.83 -6.76
C ILE A 53 -7.05 15.08 -6.58
N ARG A 54 -6.63 16.03 -5.72
CA ARG A 54 -7.38 17.28 -5.50
C ARG A 54 -7.39 18.18 -6.74
N GLN A 55 -6.27 18.25 -7.46
CA GLN A 55 -6.23 18.97 -8.73
C GLN A 55 -7.17 18.33 -9.76
N LEU A 56 -7.17 17.00 -9.87
CA LEU A 56 -8.07 16.28 -10.77
C LEU A 56 -9.55 16.48 -10.39
N GLU A 57 -9.87 16.46 -9.08
CA GLU A 57 -11.23 16.71 -8.59
C GLU A 57 -11.78 18.08 -9.04
N LEU A 58 -10.93 19.12 -9.02
CA LEU A 58 -11.27 20.45 -9.56
C LEU A 58 -11.49 20.41 -11.08
N GLU A 59 -10.62 19.71 -11.83
CA GLU A 59 -10.73 19.58 -13.29
C GLU A 59 -12.02 18.86 -13.72
N VAL A 60 -12.39 17.79 -13.02
CA VAL A 60 -13.50 16.91 -13.42
C VAL A 60 -14.85 17.30 -12.81
N GLN A 61 -14.84 18.27 -11.89
CA GLN A 61 -16.01 18.76 -11.14
C GLN A 61 -16.86 17.61 -10.57
N SER A 62 -16.19 16.62 -9.99
CA SER A 62 -16.83 15.41 -9.46
C SER A 62 -16.06 14.96 -8.22
N PRO A 63 -16.75 14.64 -7.11
CA PRO A 63 -16.08 14.21 -5.89
C PRO A 63 -15.22 12.96 -6.11
N ILE A 64 -14.01 12.98 -5.54
CA ILE A 64 -13.10 11.84 -5.51
C ILE A 64 -12.74 11.55 -4.06
N GLY A 65 -13.03 10.32 -3.60
CA GLY A 65 -12.66 9.90 -2.26
C GLY A 65 -11.16 9.65 -2.13
N ILE A 66 -10.61 9.95 -0.95
CA ILE A 66 -9.24 9.57 -0.58
C ILE A 66 -9.33 8.75 0.71
N LEU A 67 -8.83 7.52 0.67
CA LEU A 67 -8.77 6.63 1.81
C LEU A 67 -7.32 6.50 2.28
N MET A 68 -7.05 6.98 3.49
CA MET A 68 -5.77 6.76 4.15
C MET A 68 -5.84 5.43 4.90
N ASP A 69 -5.02 4.46 4.48
CA ASP A 69 -4.97 3.14 5.09
C ASP A 69 -3.72 2.99 5.95
N LEU A 70 -3.93 2.78 7.25
CA LEU A 70 -2.88 2.70 8.26
C LEU A 70 -2.26 1.30 8.28
N GLN A 71 -0.96 1.22 8.55
CA GLN A 71 -0.25 -0.07 8.61
C GLN A 71 -0.76 -0.99 9.72
N GLY A 72 -1.12 -0.43 10.87
CA GLY A 72 -1.47 -1.18 12.08
C GLY A 72 -0.27 -1.90 12.73
N PRO A 73 -0.48 -2.60 13.86
CA PRO A 73 0.54 -3.39 14.53
C PRO A 73 1.07 -4.51 13.63
N LYS A 74 2.39 -4.74 13.65
CA LYS A 74 3.09 -5.63 12.73
C LYS A 74 4.00 -6.59 13.50
N LEU A 75 3.59 -7.84 13.67
CA LEU A 75 4.47 -8.91 14.16
C LEU A 75 5.23 -9.50 12.96
N ARG A 76 6.54 -9.25 12.90
CA ARG A 76 7.43 -9.74 11.82
C ARG A 76 8.60 -10.47 12.46
N ILE A 77 9.14 -11.44 11.73
CA ILE A 77 10.43 -12.05 12.07
C ILE A 77 11.56 -11.05 11.81
N GLY A 78 12.68 -11.23 12.52
CA GLY A 78 13.90 -10.45 12.33
C GLY A 78 14.63 -10.80 11.02
N THR A 79 15.88 -10.37 10.93
CA THR A 79 16.77 -10.70 9.80
C THR A 79 17.45 -12.03 10.02
N PHE A 80 17.95 -12.65 8.95
CA PHE A 80 18.70 -13.91 8.98
C PHE A 80 20.14 -13.68 8.52
N VAL A 81 21.07 -14.52 8.99
CA VAL A 81 22.48 -14.44 8.59
C VAL A 81 22.65 -14.57 7.07
N ASP A 82 21.93 -15.52 6.45
CA ASP A 82 21.99 -15.83 5.02
C ASP A 82 20.73 -15.33 4.27
N ASP A 83 20.17 -14.19 4.69
CA ASP A 83 18.88 -13.60 4.25
C ASP A 83 17.62 -14.47 4.49
N SER A 84 17.80 -15.78 4.69
CA SER A 84 16.76 -16.76 4.94
C SER A 84 17.31 -18.00 5.64
N ALA A 85 16.43 -18.81 6.22
CA ALA A 85 16.75 -20.14 6.74
C ALA A 85 15.83 -21.20 6.13
N LYS A 86 16.36 -22.40 5.90
CA LYS A 86 15.57 -23.55 5.41
C LYS A 86 15.22 -24.46 6.57
N LEU A 87 13.95 -24.47 6.96
CA LEU A 87 13.47 -25.34 8.03
C LEU A 87 13.12 -26.72 7.48
N LYS A 88 13.64 -27.77 8.12
CA LYS A 88 13.29 -29.17 7.82
C LYS A 88 12.18 -29.64 8.75
N THR A 89 11.23 -30.40 8.22
CA THR A 89 10.16 -30.99 9.02
C THR A 89 10.74 -31.86 10.13
N GLY A 90 10.27 -31.64 11.36
CA GLY A 90 10.74 -32.34 12.56
C GLY A 90 11.86 -31.63 13.31
N ASN A 91 12.48 -30.59 12.75
CA ASN A 91 13.44 -29.78 13.48
C ASN A 91 12.76 -28.86 14.50
N THR A 92 13.39 -28.70 15.66
CA THR A 92 13.04 -27.64 16.61
C THR A 92 13.52 -26.30 16.05
N PHE A 93 12.69 -25.28 16.17
CA PHE A 93 13.01 -23.91 15.80
C PHE A 93 12.54 -22.97 16.90
N ARG A 94 13.39 -22.04 17.34
CA ARG A 94 13.10 -21.15 18.46
C ARG A 94 12.74 -19.74 17.98
N LEU A 95 11.55 -19.27 18.31
CA LEU A 95 11.24 -17.85 18.25
C LEU A 95 11.62 -17.21 19.59
N ASP A 96 12.49 -16.21 19.57
CA ASP A 96 12.89 -15.48 20.76
C ASP A 96 12.91 -13.96 20.53
N MET A 97 13.32 -13.23 21.57
CA MET A 97 13.32 -11.77 21.63
C MET A 97 14.75 -11.20 21.52
N ASP A 98 15.73 -12.01 21.13
CA ASP A 98 17.11 -11.55 20.93
C ASP A 98 17.29 -11.08 19.48
N ASP A 99 17.88 -9.89 19.33
CA ASP A 99 18.04 -9.19 18.06
C ASP A 99 19.15 -9.76 17.16
N THR A 100 19.85 -10.81 17.61
CA THR A 100 20.84 -11.52 16.80
C THR A 100 20.18 -12.12 15.54
N PRO A 101 20.79 -11.99 14.34
CA PRO A 101 20.23 -12.56 13.12
C PRO A 101 19.94 -14.07 13.24
N GLY A 102 18.76 -14.47 12.76
CA GLY A 102 18.26 -15.84 12.79
C GLY A 102 19.10 -16.82 11.95
N THR A 103 18.96 -18.09 12.27
CA THR A 103 19.62 -19.24 11.63
C THR A 103 18.59 -20.34 11.36
N GLU A 104 19.02 -21.58 11.08
CA GLU A 104 18.10 -22.72 10.98
C GLU A 104 17.58 -23.22 12.34
N GLU A 105 18.10 -22.69 13.45
CA GLU A 105 17.75 -23.09 14.83
C GLU A 105 16.96 -22.02 15.60
N ARG A 106 16.99 -20.76 15.14
CA ARG A 106 16.38 -19.59 15.80
C ARG A 106 15.96 -18.49 14.82
#